data_AF-A0A7J8F9Y2-F1
#
_entry.id   AF-A0A7J8F9Y2-F1
#
_cell.length_a   1.000
_cell.length_b   1.000
_cell.length_c   1.000
_cell.angle_alpha   90.00
_cell.angle_beta   90.00
_cell.angle_gamma   90.00
#
_symmetry.space_group_name_H-M   'P 1'
#
loop_
_entity.id
_entity.type
_entity.pdbx_description
1 polymer ?
#
loop_
_entity_poly.entity_id
_entity_poly.type
_entity_poly.pdbx_seq_one_letter_code
_entity_poly.pdbx_strand_id
1 'polypeptide(L)'
;MAQLETRQSELESIQEVLGDYRACHGTLIKWIEETTAQQEMMKPGQAEDSRVLSEQLSQQTDLFAEIERNQTKLDQCQKFSQQYSTIVKDYELQLMTYKAFVESQQKSPGKRRRMLSSSDAITQEFMDLRTRYTALVTLTTQHVKYISDALQRLEEEEKVVEEEKQENVEKVKELLGWVSTLARNTESKVTSSQTKELTDIEKAILEQQILAEELTTKREQVSEAIKTSQIFLAKHGHKLSEKEKEQISEQLNALNKAYYDLCDGSANQLHQLQSQLAQQTEQKVL
;
A
#
# COMPACT_ATOMS: atom_id res chain seq x y z
N MET A 1 -53.89 -42.69 26.80
CA MET A 1 -52.45 -43.03 26.86
C MET A 1 -51.75 -42.57 25.60
N ALA A 2 -52.16 -43.01 24.41
CA ALA A 2 -51.56 -42.58 23.13
C ALA A 2 -51.39 -41.04 22.94
N GLN A 3 -52.39 -40.22 23.28
CA GLN A 3 -52.30 -38.76 23.10
C GLN A 3 -51.28 -38.08 24.04
N LEU A 4 -51.05 -38.63 25.24
CA LEU A 4 -50.03 -38.09 26.16
C LEU A 4 -48.62 -38.44 25.67
N GLU A 5 -48.44 -39.66 25.16
CA GLU A 5 -47.17 -40.12 24.57
C GLU A 5 -46.79 -39.29 23.34
N THR A 6 -47.77 -38.98 22.46
CA THR A 6 -47.53 -38.08 21.31
C THR A 6 -47.08 -36.69 21.77
N ARG A 7 -47.76 -36.11 22.77
CA ARG A 7 -47.40 -34.77 23.29
C ARG A 7 -46.04 -34.74 23.95
N GLN A 8 -45.67 -35.82 24.64
CA GLN A 8 -44.35 -35.96 25.22
C GLN A 8 -43.27 -36.02 24.14
N SER A 9 -43.44 -36.84 23.10
CA SER A 9 -42.50 -36.94 21.99
C SER A 9 -42.33 -35.61 21.23
N GLU A 10 -43.42 -34.86 21.01
CA GLU A 10 -43.37 -33.52 20.41
C GLU A 10 -42.57 -32.53 21.27
N LEU A 11 -42.77 -32.54 22.59
CA LEU A 11 -42.03 -31.68 23.52
C LEU A 11 -40.54 -32.03 23.58
N GLU A 12 -40.20 -33.32 23.56
CA GLU A 12 -38.81 -33.80 23.50
C GLU A 12 -38.13 -33.31 22.20
N SER A 13 -38.81 -33.42 21.06
CA SER A 13 -38.31 -32.90 19.77
C SER A 13 -38.13 -31.37 19.77
N ILE A 14 -39.07 -30.61 20.35
CA ILE A 14 -38.93 -29.15 20.52
C ILE A 14 -37.69 -28.82 21.37
N GLN A 15 -37.47 -29.56 22.45
CA GLN A 15 -36.34 -29.35 23.35
C GLN A 15 -35.00 -29.65 22.68
N GLU A 16 -34.92 -30.71 21.88
CA GLU A 16 -33.73 -31.08 21.10
C GLU A 16 -33.34 -29.97 20.13
N VAL A 17 -34.27 -29.54 19.27
CA VAL A 17 -34.01 -28.49 18.27
C VAL A 17 -33.67 -27.15 18.93
N LEU A 18 -34.30 -26.83 20.07
CA LEU A 18 -33.95 -25.64 20.85
C LEU A 18 -32.53 -25.73 21.41
N GLY A 19 -32.12 -26.90 21.91
CA GLY A 19 -30.76 -27.15 22.38
C GLY A 19 -29.72 -26.92 21.28
N ASP A 20 -29.96 -27.51 20.10
CA ASP A 20 -29.11 -27.36 18.93
C ASP A 20 -28.99 -25.90 18.47
N TYR A 21 -30.12 -25.18 18.42
CA TYR A 21 -30.13 -23.75 18.11
C TYR A 21 -29.29 -22.96 19.12
N ARG A 22 -29.49 -23.18 20.42
CA ARG A 22 -28.81 -22.42 21.49
C ARG A 22 -27.29 -22.67 21.47
N ALA A 23 -26.87 -23.90 21.23
CA ALA A 23 -25.45 -24.25 21.11
C ALA A 23 -24.80 -23.59 19.88
N CYS A 24 -25.47 -23.68 18.73
CA CYS A 24 -25.00 -23.07 17.48
C CYS A 24 -24.93 -21.53 17.59
N HIS A 25 -26.02 -20.90 18.03
CA HIS A 25 -26.10 -19.46 18.26
C HIS A 25 -25.05 -18.98 19.25
N GLY A 26 -24.92 -19.64 20.41
CA GLY A 26 -24.00 -19.26 21.48
C GLY A 26 -22.54 -19.30 21.04
N THR A 27 -22.16 -20.29 20.24
CA THR A 27 -20.81 -20.38 19.68
C THR A 27 -20.55 -19.25 18.68
N LEU A 28 -21.49 -18.99 17.78
CA LEU A 28 -21.31 -18.01 16.72
C LEU A 28 -21.33 -16.57 17.24
N ILE A 29 -22.25 -16.23 18.15
CA ILE A 29 -22.35 -14.87 18.71
C ILE A 29 -21.08 -14.49 19.47
N LYS A 30 -20.55 -15.41 20.28
CA LYS A 30 -19.32 -15.18 21.04
C LYS A 30 -18.14 -14.91 20.11
N TRP A 31 -17.99 -15.72 19.07
CA TRP A 31 -16.94 -15.53 18.07
C TRP A 31 -17.09 -14.19 17.32
N ILE A 32 -18.33 -13.81 16.93
CA ILE A 32 -18.59 -12.52 16.29
C ILE A 32 -18.20 -11.36 17.21
N GLU A 33 -18.61 -11.39 18.48
CA GLU A 33 -18.32 -10.33 19.44
C GLU A 33 -16.81 -10.19 19.71
N GLU A 34 -16.11 -11.31 19.91
CA GLU A 34 -14.65 -11.33 20.11
C GLU A 34 -13.90 -10.81 18.87
N THR A 35 -14.30 -11.26 17.67
CA THR A 35 -13.69 -10.83 16.40
C THR A 35 -13.96 -9.36 16.11
N THR A 36 -15.18 -8.89 16.38
CA THR A 36 -15.57 -7.48 16.20
C THR A 36 -14.76 -6.58 17.13
N ALA A 37 -14.58 -6.98 18.40
CA ALA A 37 -13.75 -6.22 19.33
C ALA A 37 -12.28 -6.14 18.86
N GLN A 38 -11.73 -7.24 18.32
CA GLN A 38 -10.38 -7.24 17.73
C GLN A 38 -10.29 -6.30 16.52
N GLN A 39 -11.29 -6.31 15.64
CA GLN A 39 -11.39 -5.43 14.48
C GLN A 39 -11.44 -3.96 14.90
N GLU A 40 -12.22 -3.59 15.92
CA GLU A 40 -12.36 -2.22 16.41
C GLU A 40 -11.08 -1.67 17.06
N MET A 41 -10.25 -2.53 17.65
CA MET A 41 -8.94 -2.14 18.19
C MET A 41 -7.89 -1.91 17.09
N MET A 42 -8.15 -2.41 15.88
CA MET A 42 -7.23 -2.28 14.75
C MET A 42 -7.27 -0.86 14.16
N LYS A 43 -6.13 -0.41 13.67
CA LYS A 43 -6.00 0.85 12.91
C LYS A 43 -5.59 0.54 11.46
N PRO A 44 -6.54 0.15 10.60
CA PRO A 44 -6.25 -0.31 9.24
C PRO A 44 -5.61 0.80 8.40
N GLY A 45 -4.54 0.47 7.66
CA GLY A 45 -3.95 1.37 6.68
C GLY A 45 -3.16 2.56 7.24
N GLN A 46 -2.87 2.58 8.55
CA GLN A 46 -2.12 3.67 9.20
C GLN A 46 -0.60 3.44 9.26
N ALA A 47 -0.11 2.24 8.94
CA ALA A 47 1.32 1.99 8.93
C ALA A 47 1.98 2.65 7.72
N GLU A 48 3.15 3.26 7.94
CA GLU A 48 3.98 3.87 6.89
C GLU A 48 4.95 2.87 6.25
N ASP A 49 5.08 1.66 6.82
CA ASP A 49 5.92 0.58 6.31
C ASP A 49 5.07 -0.41 5.50
N SER A 50 5.43 -0.58 4.22
CA SER A 50 4.79 -1.50 3.28
C SER A 50 4.78 -2.95 3.78
N ARG A 51 5.81 -3.38 4.53
CA ARG A 51 5.87 -4.72 5.13
C ARG A 51 4.82 -4.92 6.20
N VAL A 52 4.63 -3.92 7.06
CA VAL A 52 3.63 -3.95 8.13
C VAL A 52 2.22 -3.97 7.54
N LEU A 53 1.96 -3.15 6.50
CA LEU A 53 0.67 -3.18 5.79
C LEU A 53 0.43 -4.51 5.09
N SER A 54 1.46 -5.12 4.50
CA SER A 54 1.35 -6.45 3.85
C SER A 54 1.00 -7.53 4.86
N GLU A 55 1.61 -7.50 6.05
CA GLU A 55 1.27 -8.43 7.13
C GLU A 55 -0.16 -8.22 7.63
N GLN A 56 -0.58 -6.96 7.84
CA GLN A 56 -1.97 -6.64 8.19
C GLN A 56 -2.96 -7.13 7.12
N LEU A 57 -2.62 -6.98 5.84
CA LEU A 57 -3.47 -7.44 4.73
C LEU A 57 -3.60 -8.97 4.73
N SER A 58 -2.51 -9.69 4.99
CA SER A 58 -2.53 -11.15 5.14
C SER A 58 -3.46 -11.57 6.28
N GLN A 59 -3.30 -10.97 7.46
CA GLN A 59 -4.13 -11.26 8.63
C GLN A 59 -5.62 -11.01 8.35
N GLN A 60 -5.95 -9.90 7.67
CA GLN A 60 -7.34 -9.60 7.30
C GLN A 60 -7.90 -10.57 6.25
N THR A 61 -7.06 -11.03 5.33
CA THR A 61 -7.44 -12.02 4.31
C THR A 61 -7.73 -13.38 4.95
N ASP A 62 -6.90 -13.79 5.90
CA ASP A 62 -7.11 -15.03 6.67
C ASP A 62 -8.40 -14.97 7.49
N LEU A 63 -8.65 -13.83 8.14
CA LEU A 63 -9.88 -13.60 8.88
C LEU A 63 -11.11 -13.62 7.94
N PHE A 64 -11.01 -13.02 6.75
CA PHE A 64 -12.08 -13.05 5.76
C PHE A 64 -12.41 -14.49 5.35
N ALA A 65 -11.40 -15.33 5.12
CA ALA A 65 -11.59 -16.75 4.85
C ALA A 65 -12.22 -17.50 6.05
N GLU A 66 -11.91 -17.12 7.30
CA GLU A 66 -12.58 -17.68 8.49
C GLU A 66 -14.06 -17.27 8.57
N ILE A 67 -14.37 -16.00 8.29
CA ILE A 67 -15.74 -15.50 8.16
C ILE A 67 -16.48 -16.35 7.12
N GLU A 68 -15.95 -16.50 5.91
CA GLU A 68 -16.57 -17.31 4.85
C GLU A 68 -16.84 -18.77 5.29
N ARG A 69 -15.93 -19.39 6.05
CA ARG A 69 -16.16 -20.74 6.60
C ARG A 69 -17.31 -20.73 7.62
N ASN A 70 -17.39 -19.72 8.48
CA ASN A 70 -18.43 -19.58 9.49
C ASN A 70 -19.82 -19.27 8.91
N GLN A 71 -19.92 -18.86 7.63
CA GLN A 71 -21.21 -18.79 6.91
C GLN A 71 -21.99 -20.10 7.00
N THR A 72 -21.31 -21.24 6.89
CA THR A 72 -21.96 -22.56 6.98
C THR A 72 -22.61 -22.81 8.35
N LYS A 73 -22.00 -22.30 9.44
CA LYS A 73 -22.56 -22.36 10.80
C LYS A 73 -23.74 -21.41 10.94
N LEU A 74 -23.69 -20.22 10.34
CA LEU A 74 -24.82 -19.28 10.31
C LEU A 74 -26.02 -19.91 9.59
N ASP A 75 -25.79 -20.54 8.44
CA ASP A 75 -26.83 -21.25 7.68
C ASP A 75 -27.41 -22.44 8.47
N GLN A 76 -26.58 -23.14 9.25
CA GLN A 76 -27.04 -24.18 10.16
C GLN A 76 -27.88 -23.62 11.31
N CYS A 77 -27.45 -22.52 11.93
CA CYS A 77 -28.21 -21.82 12.96
C CYS A 77 -29.58 -21.36 12.42
N GLN A 78 -29.62 -20.91 11.17
CA GLN A 78 -30.87 -20.54 10.49
C GLN A 78 -31.82 -21.74 10.36
N LYS A 79 -31.30 -22.91 9.95
CA LYS A 79 -32.09 -24.13 9.82
C LYS A 79 -32.71 -24.54 11.15
N PHE A 80 -31.93 -24.54 12.24
CA PHE A 80 -32.46 -24.85 13.57
C PHE A 80 -33.52 -23.84 14.03
N SER A 81 -33.30 -22.54 13.80
CA SER A 81 -34.29 -21.50 14.11
C SER A 81 -35.62 -21.73 13.36
N GLN A 82 -35.54 -22.04 12.07
CA GLN A 82 -36.71 -22.34 11.23
C GLN A 82 -37.43 -23.61 11.68
N GLN A 83 -36.69 -24.69 11.95
CA GLN A 83 -37.24 -25.96 12.44
C GLN A 83 -37.96 -25.76 13.79
N TYR A 84 -37.31 -25.09 14.74
CA TYR A 84 -37.92 -24.76 16.03
C TYR A 84 -39.20 -23.94 15.83
N SER A 85 -39.15 -22.92 14.99
CA SER A 85 -40.28 -22.04 14.68
C SER A 85 -41.48 -22.84 14.14
N THR A 86 -41.25 -23.78 13.23
CA THR A 86 -42.29 -24.65 12.67
C THR A 86 -42.88 -25.57 13.74
N ILE A 87 -42.06 -26.35 14.44
CA ILE A 87 -42.55 -27.36 15.40
C ILE A 87 -43.30 -26.68 16.55
N VAL A 88 -42.81 -25.53 17.04
CA VAL A 88 -43.49 -24.75 18.08
C VAL A 88 -44.83 -24.20 17.60
N LYS A 89 -44.91 -23.64 16.39
CA LYS A 89 -46.19 -23.12 15.85
C LYS A 89 -47.21 -24.24 15.66
N ASP A 90 -46.78 -25.39 15.19
CA ASP A 90 -47.64 -26.56 15.05
C ASP A 90 -48.14 -27.03 16.43
N TYR A 91 -47.27 -27.11 17.43
CA TYR A 91 -47.63 -27.48 18.79
C TYR A 91 -48.57 -26.45 19.45
N GLU A 92 -48.30 -25.16 19.29
CA GLU A 92 -49.14 -24.05 19.75
C GLU A 92 -50.54 -24.10 19.10
N LEU A 93 -50.62 -24.38 17.80
CA LEU A 93 -51.87 -24.57 17.09
C LEU A 93 -52.64 -25.79 17.63
N GLN A 94 -51.95 -26.91 17.82
CA GLN A 94 -52.57 -28.11 18.39
C GLN A 94 -53.10 -27.85 19.82
N LEU A 95 -52.37 -27.09 20.64
CA LEU A 95 -52.83 -26.68 21.98
C LEU A 95 -54.05 -25.76 21.89
N MET A 96 -54.06 -24.83 20.94
CA MET A 96 -55.20 -23.93 20.71
C MET A 96 -56.46 -24.72 20.31
N THR A 97 -56.32 -25.69 19.39
CA THR A 97 -57.42 -26.56 18.96
C THR A 97 -57.94 -27.42 20.11
N TYR A 98 -57.03 -28.01 20.91
CA TYR A 98 -57.42 -28.79 22.09
C TYR A 98 -58.15 -27.93 23.13
N LYS A 99 -57.65 -26.73 23.43
CA LYS A 99 -58.31 -25.78 24.33
C LYS A 99 -59.72 -25.41 23.84
N ALA A 100 -59.86 -25.07 22.55
CA ALA A 100 -61.16 -24.76 21.97
C ALA A 100 -62.14 -25.94 22.05
N PHE A 101 -61.67 -27.17 21.82
CA PHE A 101 -62.48 -28.38 21.99
C PHE A 101 -62.92 -28.55 23.45
N VAL A 102 -62.02 -28.43 24.43
CA VAL A 102 -62.35 -28.53 25.87
C VAL A 102 -63.33 -27.43 26.29
N GLU A 103 -63.11 -26.19 25.87
CA GLU A 103 -64.01 -25.05 26.11
C GLU A 103 -65.40 -25.27 25.49
N SER A 104 -65.50 -25.94 24.34
CA SER A 104 -66.80 -26.28 23.73
C SER A 104 -67.59 -27.31 24.55
N GLN A 105 -66.89 -28.17 25.30
CA GLN A 105 -67.49 -29.19 26.17
C GLN A 105 -67.82 -28.64 27.57
N GLN A 106 -67.22 -27.53 27.98
CA GLN A 106 -67.41 -26.91 29.30
C GLN A 106 -68.18 -25.58 29.17
N LYS A 107 -69.34 -25.44 29.83
CA LYS A 107 -70.18 -24.22 29.82
C LYS A 107 -69.56 -23.02 30.60
N SER A 108 -68.29 -22.70 30.42
CA SER A 108 -67.65 -21.58 31.13
C SER A 108 -66.81 -20.69 30.21
N PRO A 109 -67.01 -19.35 30.22
CA PRO A 109 -66.20 -18.44 29.44
C PRO A 109 -64.87 -18.15 30.16
N GLY A 110 -63.77 -18.74 29.68
CA GLY A 110 -62.42 -18.43 30.17
C GLY A 110 -61.86 -17.14 29.55
N LYS A 111 -61.21 -16.30 30.36
CA LYS A 111 -60.49 -15.09 29.89
C LYS A 111 -59.26 -15.49 29.06
N ARG A 112 -59.17 -14.94 27.84
CA ARG A 112 -58.00 -15.08 26.96
C ARG A 112 -56.81 -14.31 27.52
N ARG A 113 -55.70 -15.00 27.82
CA ARG A 113 -54.37 -14.36 27.93
C ARG A 113 -53.62 -14.65 26.63
N ARG A 114 -53.20 -13.60 25.92
CA ARG A 114 -52.37 -13.72 24.71
C ARG A 114 -50.98 -14.16 25.17
N MET A 115 -50.57 -15.38 24.82
CA MET A 115 -49.22 -15.87 25.09
C MET A 115 -48.30 -15.31 23.99
N LEU A 116 -47.14 -14.76 24.37
CA LEU A 116 -46.10 -14.43 23.40
C LEU A 116 -45.53 -15.74 22.86
N SER A 117 -45.47 -15.90 21.54
CA SER A 117 -44.97 -17.14 20.94
C SER A 117 -43.45 -17.22 21.13
N SER A 118 -42.98 -18.35 21.66
CA SER A 118 -41.54 -18.60 21.82
C SER A 118 -40.80 -18.70 20.49
N SER A 119 -41.52 -19.03 19.41
CA SER A 119 -41.04 -19.04 18.03
C SER A 119 -40.58 -17.64 17.56
N ASP A 120 -41.32 -16.58 17.92
CA ASP A 120 -41.00 -15.21 17.50
C ASP A 120 -39.70 -14.73 18.16
N ALA A 121 -39.46 -15.10 19.42
CA ALA A 121 -38.22 -14.77 20.13
C ALA A 121 -36.98 -15.37 19.46
N ILE A 122 -37.02 -16.68 19.14
CA ILE A 122 -35.92 -17.37 18.46
C ILE A 122 -35.69 -16.83 17.04
N THR A 123 -36.77 -16.46 16.34
CA THR A 123 -36.67 -15.82 15.03
C THR A 123 -35.96 -14.47 15.15
N GLN A 124 -36.32 -13.66 16.14
CA GLN A 124 -35.71 -12.34 16.35
C GLN A 124 -34.24 -12.43 16.76
N GLU A 125 -33.88 -13.37 17.65
CA GLU A 125 -32.49 -13.64 18.05
C GLU A 125 -31.63 -14.01 16.83
N PHE A 126 -32.13 -14.88 15.95
CA PHE A 126 -31.41 -15.21 14.71
C PHE A 126 -31.25 -14.00 13.78
N MET A 127 -32.25 -13.13 13.67
CA MET A 127 -32.16 -11.92 12.86
C MET A 127 -31.11 -10.94 13.41
N ASP A 128 -30.98 -10.82 14.73
CA ASP A 128 -29.91 -10.03 15.36
C ASP A 128 -28.53 -10.64 15.07
N LEU A 129 -28.38 -11.95 15.28
CA LEU A 129 -27.14 -12.68 14.95
C LEU A 129 -26.70 -12.47 13.51
N ARG A 130 -27.63 -12.59 12.55
CA ARG A 130 -27.35 -12.36 11.13
C ARG A 130 -26.92 -10.92 10.86
N THR A 131 -27.61 -9.95 11.47
CA THR A 131 -27.26 -8.52 11.34
C THR A 131 -25.83 -8.25 11.81
N ARG A 132 -25.45 -8.78 12.98
CA ARG A 132 -24.09 -8.64 13.52
C ARG A 132 -23.04 -9.32 12.64
N TYR A 133 -23.34 -10.52 12.14
CA TYR A 133 -22.45 -11.23 11.21
C TYR A 133 -22.23 -10.43 9.92
N THR A 134 -23.31 -9.90 9.31
CA THR A 134 -23.20 -9.03 8.12
C THR A 134 -22.41 -7.75 8.41
N ALA A 135 -22.56 -7.17 9.60
CA ALA A 135 -21.76 -6.01 10.01
C ALA A 135 -20.27 -6.35 10.08
N LEU A 136 -19.90 -7.50 10.67
CA LEU A 136 -18.52 -7.99 10.73
C LEU A 136 -17.91 -8.24 9.33
N VAL A 137 -18.67 -8.88 8.43
CA VAL A 137 -18.27 -9.06 7.01
C VAL A 137 -17.98 -7.71 6.36
N THR A 138 -18.87 -6.74 6.56
CA THR A 138 -18.75 -5.39 5.98
C THR A 138 -17.52 -4.67 6.53
N LEU A 139 -17.31 -4.71 7.84
CA LEU A 139 -16.17 -4.10 8.52
C LEU A 139 -14.84 -4.71 8.03
N THR A 140 -14.75 -6.03 7.98
CA THR A 140 -13.54 -6.73 7.52
C THR A 140 -13.24 -6.43 6.05
N THR A 141 -14.28 -6.39 5.20
CA THR A 141 -14.15 -6.00 3.79
C THR A 141 -13.61 -4.58 3.64
N GLN A 142 -14.09 -3.64 4.47
CA GLN A 142 -13.58 -2.27 4.48
C GLN A 142 -12.12 -2.22 4.95
N HIS A 143 -11.74 -2.98 5.98
CA HIS A 143 -10.35 -3.07 6.44
C HIS A 143 -9.41 -3.58 5.35
N VAL A 144 -9.75 -4.68 4.69
CA VAL A 144 -8.99 -5.21 3.54
C VAL A 144 -8.81 -4.11 2.49
N LYS A 145 -9.89 -3.41 2.12
CA LYS A 145 -9.82 -2.34 1.14
C LYS A 145 -8.90 -1.20 1.58
N TYR A 146 -9.04 -0.70 2.81
CA TYR A 146 -8.22 0.42 3.31
C TYR A 146 -6.74 0.06 3.41
N ILE A 147 -6.41 -1.16 3.83
CA ILE A 147 -5.03 -1.63 3.91
C ILE A 147 -4.46 -1.77 2.49
N SER A 148 -5.19 -2.39 1.56
CA SER A 148 -4.77 -2.51 0.16
C SER A 148 -4.55 -1.15 -0.50
N ASP A 149 -5.48 -0.21 -0.33
CA ASP A 149 -5.36 1.15 -0.88
C ASP A 149 -4.17 1.90 -0.24
N ALA A 150 -3.86 1.66 1.03
CA ALA A 150 -2.70 2.23 1.70
C ALA A 150 -1.37 1.63 1.20
N LEU A 151 -1.33 0.31 1.04
CA LEU A 151 -0.16 -0.41 0.53
C LEU A 151 0.14 0.02 -0.90
N GLN A 152 -0.87 0.06 -1.78
CA GLN A 152 -0.71 0.49 -3.16
C GLN A 152 -0.18 1.93 -3.26
N ARG A 153 -0.66 2.85 -2.39
CA ARG A 153 -0.16 4.22 -2.36
C ARG A 153 1.32 4.30 -1.97
N LEU A 154 1.74 3.50 -0.98
CA LEU A 154 3.15 3.47 -0.56
C LEU A 154 4.03 2.85 -1.65
N GLU A 155 3.60 1.76 -2.27
CA GLU A 155 4.33 1.12 -3.37
C GLU A 155 4.48 2.06 -4.58
N GLU A 156 3.43 2.81 -4.94
CA GLU A 156 3.51 3.79 -6.03
C GLU A 156 4.44 4.95 -5.65
N GLU A 157 4.42 5.41 -4.40
CA GLU A 157 5.35 6.44 -3.94
C GLU A 157 6.81 5.95 -3.97
N GLU A 158 7.08 4.73 -3.50
CA GLU A 158 8.40 4.10 -3.58
C GLU A 158 8.87 3.96 -5.04
N LYS A 159 7.97 3.58 -5.94
CA LYS A 159 8.26 3.48 -7.37
C LYS A 159 8.62 4.84 -7.99
N VAL A 160 7.85 5.89 -7.71
CA VAL A 160 8.16 7.25 -8.19
C VAL A 160 9.50 7.72 -7.65
N VAL A 161 9.81 7.44 -6.39
CA VAL A 161 11.11 7.77 -5.79
C VAL A 161 12.25 7.03 -6.48
N GLU A 162 12.08 5.74 -6.79
CA GLU A 162 13.10 4.96 -7.49
C GLU A 162 13.28 5.41 -8.95
N GLU A 163 12.20 5.80 -9.63
CA GLU A 163 12.26 6.40 -10.98
C GLU A 163 13.00 7.76 -10.96
N GLU A 164 12.64 8.67 -10.05
CA GLU A 164 13.35 9.94 -9.86
C GLU A 164 14.83 9.72 -9.50
N LYS A 165 15.13 8.70 -8.67
CA LYS A 165 16.51 8.32 -8.32
C LYS A 165 17.28 7.90 -9.56
N GLN A 166 16.71 6.99 -10.35
CA GLN A 166 17.36 6.44 -11.53
C GLN A 166 17.62 7.51 -12.58
N GLU A 167 16.66 8.39 -12.85
CA GLU A 167 16.82 9.50 -13.79
C GLU A 167 17.96 10.44 -13.36
N ASN A 168 18.00 10.82 -12.09
CA ASN A 168 19.05 11.69 -11.56
C ASN A 168 20.44 11.02 -11.63
N VAL A 169 20.54 9.76 -11.21
CA VAL A 169 21.79 8.98 -11.26
C VAL A 169 22.29 8.81 -12.69
N GLU A 170 21.41 8.49 -13.64
CA GLU A 170 21.77 8.33 -15.04
C GLU A 170 22.24 9.65 -15.67
N LYS A 171 21.52 10.75 -15.44
CA LYS A 171 21.88 12.07 -15.97
C LYS A 171 23.22 12.56 -15.41
N VAL A 172 23.47 12.38 -14.11
CA VAL A 172 24.75 12.72 -13.48
C VAL A 172 25.87 11.86 -14.05
N LYS A 173 25.64 10.55 -14.22
CA LYS A 173 26.63 9.62 -14.78
C LYS A 173 26.97 9.93 -16.24
N GLU A 174 25.97 10.25 -17.06
CA GLU A 174 26.17 10.63 -18.47
C GLU A 174 27.04 11.89 -18.56
N LEU A 175 26.68 12.94 -17.81
CA LEU A 175 27.43 14.20 -17.80
C LEU A 175 28.84 14.02 -17.24
N LEU A 176 29.01 13.22 -16.19
CA LEU A 176 30.33 12.92 -15.64
C LEU A 176 31.20 12.16 -16.66
N GLY A 177 30.61 11.21 -17.39
CA GLY A 177 31.29 10.49 -18.48
C GLY A 177 31.67 11.42 -19.63
N TRP A 178 30.78 12.35 -20.00
CA TRP A 178 31.07 13.39 -20.99
C TRP A 178 32.24 14.27 -20.55
N VAL A 179 32.19 14.86 -19.34
CA VAL A 179 33.28 15.71 -18.80
C VAL A 179 34.60 14.94 -18.75
N SER A 180 34.58 13.70 -18.30
CA SER A 180 35.79 12.86 -18.20
C SER A 180 36.40 12.57 -19.58
N THR A 181 35.55 12.31 -20.58
CA THR A 181 36.00 12.10 -21.97
C THR A 181 36.59 13.38 -22.55
N LEU A 182 35.96 14.51 -22.28
CA LEU A 182 36.41 15.83 -22.69
C LEU A 182 37.77 16.17 -22.09
N ALA A 183 37.93 15.99 -20.78
CA ALA A 183 39.18 16.21 -20.06
C ALA A 183 40.33 15.34 -20.62
N ARG A 184 40.08 14.03 -20.83
CA ARG A 184 41.07 13.12 -21.41
C ARG A 184 41.50 13.52 -22.82
N ASN A 185 40.55 13.97 -23.65
CA ASN A 185 40.85 14.44 -25.00
C ASN A 185 41.73 15.69 -24.97
N THR A 186 41.45 16.63 -24.06
CA THR A 186 42.28 17.84 -23.86
C THR A 186 43.70 17.50 -23.40
N GLU A 187 43.85 16.63 -22.39
CA GLU A 187 45.16 16.20 -21.89
C GLU A 187 46.01 15.52 -22.99
N SER A 188 45.41 14.61 -23.75
CA SER A 188 46.12 13.88 -24.82
C SER A 188 46.67 14.80 -25.92
N LYS A 189 45.98 15.91 -26.19
CA LYS A 189 46.38 16.89 -27.20
C LYS A 189 47.51 17.80 -26.72
N VAL A 190 47.47 18.23 -25.45
CA VAL A 190 48.55 19.00 -24.80
C VAL A 190 49.88 18.25 -24.80
N THR A 191 49.85 16.92 -24.67
CA THR A 191 51.07 16.10 -24.77
C THR A 191 51.63 15.95 -26.19
N SER A 192 50.83 16.20 -27.24
CA SER A 192 51.25 16.03 -28.65
C SER A 192 51.77 17.31 -29.31
N SER A 193 51.41 18.49 -28.79
CA SER A 193 51.67 19.79 -29.41
C SER A 193 52.97 20.47 -28.96
N GLN A 194 54.05 19.71 -28.77
CA GLN A 194 55.39 20.25 -28.49
C GLN A 194 56.12 20.85 -29.72
N THR A 195 55.39 21.31 -30.74
CA THR A 195 55.96 21.99 -31.91
C THR A 195 55.70 23.50 -31.84
N LYS A 196 56.77 24.28 -32.00
CA LYS A 196 56.83 25.73 -31.73
C LYS A 196 56.44 26.61 -32.94
N GLU A 197 55.63 26.10 -33.87
CA GLU A 197 55.23 26.89 -35.04
C GLU A 197 53.99 27.74 -34.76
N LEU A 198 53.95 28.94 -35.32
CA LEU A 198 52.89 29.94 -35.08
C LEU A 198 51.51 29.40 -35.50
N THR A 199 51.46 28.61 -36.58
CA THR A 199 50.28 27.91 -37.08
C THR A 199 49.76 26.85 -36.11
N ASP A 200 50.64 26.20 -35.34
CA ASP A 200 50.25 25.21 -34.33
C ASP A 200 49.62 25.89 -33.10
N ILE A 201 50.08 27.08 -32.74
CA ILE A 201 49.50 27.90 -31.65
C ILE A 201 48.11 28.41 -32.07
N GLU A 202 47.96 28.94 -33.28
CA GLU A 202 46.66 29.38 -33.81
C GLU A 202 45.65 28.23 -33.85
N LYS A 203 46.08 27.03 -34.29
CA LYS A 203 45.25 25.83 -34.27
C LYS A 203 44.85 25.43 -32.84
N ALA A 204 45.79 25.46 -31.89
CA ALA A 204 45.51 25.15 -30.49
C ALA A 204 44.51 26.13 -29.86
N ILE A 205 44.56 27.43 -30.22
CA ILE A 205 43.58 28.43 -29.78
C ILE A 205 42.19 28.11 -30.31
N LEU A 206 42.06 27.78 -31.60
CA LEU A 206 40.78 27.40 -32.19
C LEU A 206 40.18 26.16 -31.50
N GLU A 207 40.99 25.13 -31.26
CA GLU A 207 40.55 23.94 -30.54
C GLU A 207 40.10 24.24 -29.10
N GLN A 208 40.80 25.15 -28.41
CA GLN A 208 40.43 25.60 -27.06
C GLN A 208 39.15 26.45 -27.05
N GLN A 209 38.91 27.25 -28.08
CA GLN A 209 37.66 28.01 -28.25
C GLN A 209 36.47 27.08 -28.49
N ILE A 210 36.63 26.05 -29.33
CA ILE A 210 35.60 25.03 -29.54
C ILE A 210 35.26 24.33 -28.22
N LEU A 211 36.28 23.95 -27.43
CA LEU A 211 36.08 23.36 -26.11
C LEU A 211 35.32 24.29 -25.16
N ALA A 212 35.68 25.57 -25.11
CA ALA A 212 35.01 26.56 -24.27
C ALA A 212 33.53 26.77 -24.68
N GLU A 213 33.23 26.72 -25.97
CA GLU A 213 31.87 26.76 -26.49
C GLU A 213 31.08 25.50 -26.08
N GLU A 214 31.64 24.30 -26.25
CA GLU A 214 31.02 23.05 -25.80
C GLU A 214 30.71 23.06 -24.29
N LEU A 215 31.65 23.49 -23.45
CA LEU A 215 31.44 23.65 -22.01
C LEU A 215 30.31 24.63 -21.72
N THR A 216 30.26 25.76 -22.43
CA THR A 216 29.20 26.76 -22.26
C THR A 216 27.84 26.22 -22.66
N THR A 217 27.74 25.45 -23.75
CA THR A 217 26.46 24.84 -24.19
C THR A 217 25.93 23.80 -23.22
N LYS A 218 26.81 23.09 -22.50
CA LYS A 218 26.44 22.07 -21.51
C LYS A 218 26.30 22.60 -20.07
N ARG A 219 26.71 23.84 -19.80
CA ARG A 219 26.65 24.47 -18.47
C ARG A 219 25.29 24.36 -17.79
N GLU A 220 24.21 24.67 -18.51
CA GLU A 220 22.86 24.64 -17.95
C GLU A 220 22.45 23.21 -17.58
N GLN A 221 22.75 22.23 -18.44
CA GLN A 221 22.43 20.82 -18.19
C GLN A 221 23.17 20.28 -16.96
N VAL A 222 24.43 20.67 -16.76
CA VAL A 222 25.22 20.30 -15.57
C VAL A 222 24.64 20.96 -14.31
N SER A 223 24.36 22.26 -14.36
CA SER A 223 23.75 22.99 -13.25
C SER A 223 22.39 22.41 -12.85
N GLU A 224 21.55 22.10 -13.84
CA GLU A 224 20.24 21.47 -13.65
C GLU A 224 20.38 20.10 -13.01
N ALA A 225 21.21 19.21 -13.56
CA ALA A 225 21.40 17.85 -13.04
C ALA A 225 21.90 17.84 -11.58
N ILE A 226 22.81 18.76 -11.23
CA ILE A 226 23.29 18.91 -9.86
C ILE A 226 22.14 19.36 -8.95
N LYS A 227 21.39 20.39 -9.38
CA LYS A 227 20.29 20.95 -8.60
C LYS A 227 19.15 19.94 -8.40
N THR A 228 18.72 19.23 -9.45
CA THR A 228 17.63 18.24 -9.35
C THR A 228 18.00 17.11 -8.42
N SER A 229 19.24 16.61 -8.51
CA SER A 229 19.72 15.53 -7.64
C SER A 229 19.88 15.99 -6.18
N GLN A 230 20.28 17.23 -5.92
CA GLN A 230 20.30 17.81 -4.57
C GLN A 230 18.89 17.95 -3.98
N ILE A 231 17.91 18.39 -4.79
CA ILE A 231 16.50 18.46 -4.38
C ILE A 231 15.96 17.05 -4.08
N PHE A 232 16.27 16.07 -4.93
CA PHE A 232 15.91 14.68 -4.73
C PHE A 232 16.43 14.15 -3.37
N LEU A 233 17.72 14.35 -3.07
CA LEU A 233 18.29 13.96 -1.78
C LEU A 233 17.64 14.66 -0.60
N ALA A 234 17.30 15.95 -0.73
CA ALA A 234 16.62 16.70 0.33
C ALA A 234 15.18 16.20 0.57
N LYS A 235 14.45 15.86 -0.50
CA LYS A 235 13.05 15.42 -0.45
C LYS A 235 12.91 13.96 -0.02
N HIS A 236 13.74 13.08 -0.57
CA HIS A 236 13.61 11.63 -0.45
C HIS A 236 14.74 10.96 0.33
N GLY A 237 15.71 11.72 0.86
CA GLY A 237 16.84 11.16 1.60
C GLY A 237 16.43 10.22 2.73
N HIS A 238 15.38 10.52 3.49
CA HIS A 238 14.92 9.65 4.58
C HIS A 238 14.47 8.24 4.13
N LYS A 239 14.15 8.05 2.85
CA LYS A 239 13.75 6.76 2.25
C LYS A 239 14.91 5.97 1.67
N LEU A 240 16.08 6.59 1.54
CA LEU A 240 17.28 5.98 1.00
C LEU A 240 18.15 5.41 2.11
N SER A 241 18.85 4.32 1.81
CA SER A 241 19.92 3.84 2.68
C SER A 241 21.08 4.84 2.71
N GLU A 242 21.85 4.83 3.79
CA GLU A 242 22.99 5.75 3.93
C GLU A 242 24.01 5.57 2.80
N LYS A 243 24.25 4.32 2.39
CA LYS A 243 25.12 3.98 1.27
C LYS A 243 24.64 4.59 -0.05
N GLU A 244 23.33 4.60 -0.32
CA GLU A 244 22.78 5.19 -1.54
C GLU A 244 22.95 6.71 -1.54
N LYS A 245 22.71 7.37 -0.41
CA LYS A 245 22.92 8.81 -0.28
C LYS A 245 24.38 9.18 -0.51
N GLU A 246 25.31 8.45 0.12
CA GLU A 246 26.75 8.64 -0.04
C GLU A 246 27.14 8.50 -1.51
N GLN A 247 26.69 7.42 -2.18
CA GLN A 247 26.99 7.19 -3.59
C GLN A 247 26.49 8.32 -4.50
N ILE A 248 25.25 8.78 -4.31
CA ILE A 248 24.70 9.88 -5.11
C ILE A 248 25.46 11.19 -4.83
N SER A 249 25.78 11.46 -3.56
CA SER A 249 26.54 12.65 -3.17
C SER A 249 27.95 12.66 -3.75
N GLU A 250 28.64 11.52 -3.73
CA GLU A 250 29.97 11.36 -4.34
C GLU A 250 29.93 11.61 -5.85
N GLN A 251 28.96 11.05 -6.56
CA GLN A 251 28.80 11.27 -8.01
C GLN A 251 28.51 12.73 -8.33
N LEU A 252 27.68 13.40 -7.53
CA LEU A 252 27.39 14.83 -7.68
C LEU A 252 28.64 15.68 -7.45
N ASN A 253 29.38 15.41 -6.38
CA ASN A 253 30.61 16.13 -6.07
C ASN A 253 31.66 15.91 -7.17
N ALA A 254 31.77 14.69 -7.70
CA ALA A 254 32.65 14.36 -8.80
C ALA A 254 32.29 15.11 -10.09
N LEU A 255 31.01 15.12 -10.48
CA LEU A 255 30.54 15.88 -11.64
C LEU A 255 30.82 17.38 -11.48
N ASN A 256 30.43 17.92 -10.33
CA ASN A 256 30.59 19.33 -10.02
C ASN A 256 32.06 19.76 -10.12
N LYS A 257 32.94 19.00 -9.45
CA LYS A 257 34.38 19.25 -9.45
C LYS A 257 34.97 19.11 -10.85
N ALA A 258 34.73 18.00 -11.53
CA ALA A 258 35.33 17.73 -12.84
C ALA A 258 34.91 18.78 -13.88
N TYR A 259 33.65 19.23 -13.85
CA TYR A 259 33.17 20.25 -14.77
C TYR A 259 33.85 21.60 -14.53
N TYR A 260 33.87 22.08 -13.28
CA TYR A 260 34.48 23.37 -12.96
C TYR A 260 36.01 23.37 -13.13
N ASP A 261 36.68 22.29 -12.74
CA ASP A 261 38.13 22.12 -12.97
C ASP A 261 38.45 22.22 -14.48
N LEU A 262 37.62 21.62 -15.35
CA LEU A 262 37.80 21.68 -16.79
C LEU A 262 37.48 23.06 -17.38
N CYS A 263 36.45 23.75 -16.87
CA CYS A 263 36.17 25.14 -17.24
C CYS A 263 37.33 26.07 -16.90
N ASP A 264 37.86 25.98 -15.68
CA ASP A 264 38.95 26.82 -15.20
C ASP A 264 40.25 26.49 -15.95
N GLY A 265 40.55 25.20 -16.14
CA GLY A 265 41.70 24.74 -16.93
C GLY A 265 41.63 25.24 -18.37
N SER A 266 40.45 25.17 -18.99
CA SER A 266 40.23 25.64 -20.36
C SER A 266 40.47 27.14 -20.52
N ALA A 267 39.93 27.95 -19.60
CA ALA A 267 40.08 29.40 -19.60
C ALA A 267 41.55 29.81 -19.40
N ASN A 268 42.26 29.17 -18.47
CA ASN A 268 43.67 29.42 -18.22
C ASN A 268 44.55 29.07 -19.42
N GLN A 269 44.30 27.92 -20.06
CA GLN A 269 45.06 27.48 -21.23
C GLN A 269 44.82 28.40 -22.44
N LEU A 270 43.58 28.84 -22.67
CA LEU A 270 43.25 29.82 -23.70
C LEU A 270 44.04 31.12 -23.52
N HIS A 271 44.04 31.65 -22.29
CA HIS A 271 44.75 32.89 -21.96
C HIS A 271 46.27 32.74 -22.18
N GLN A 272 46.84 31.59 -21.80
CA GLN A 272 48.27 31.30 -22.01
C GLN A 272 48.62 31.25 -23.50
N LEU A 273 47.83 30.56 -24.33
CA LEU A 273 48.05 30.48 -25.77
C LEU A 273 47.91 31.84 -26.46
N GLN A 274 46.91 32.64 -26.06
CA GLN A 274 46.74 34.02 -26.57
C GLN A 274 47.93 34.92 -26.22
N SER A 275 48.45 34.81 -25.00
CA SER A 275 49.65 35.55 -24.58
C SER A 275 50.90 35.11 -25.37
N GLN A 276 51.07 33.79 -25.59
CA GLN A 276 52.17 33.27 -26.41
C GLN A 276 52.09 33.72 -27.87
N LEU A 277 50.88 33.72 -28.45
CA LEU A 277 50.66 34.20 -29.81
C LEU A 277 51.07 35.67 -29.92
N ALA A 278 50.61 36.53 -28.99
CA ALA A 278 50.94 37.95 -28.96
C ALA A 278 52.46 38.22 -28.87
N GLN A 279 53.17 37.46 -28.02
CA GLN A 279 54.62 37.57 -27.90
C GLN A 279 55.36 37.17 -29.19
N GLN A 280 54.89 36.14 -29.91
CA GLN A 280 55.52 35.71 -31.16
C GLN A 280 55.23 36.65 -32.34
N THR A 281 54.06 37.26 -32.40
CA THR A 281 53.76 38.30 -33.42
C THR A 281 54.59 39.55 -33.18
N GLU A 282 54.77 40.00 -31.94
CA GLU A 282 55.63 41.14 -31.62
C GLU A 282 57.10 40.88 -31.99
N GLN A 283 57.63 39.67 -31.73
CA GLN A 283 59.02 39.31 -32.10
C GLN A 283 59.27 39.17 -33.61
N LYS A 284 58.23 38.96 -34.43
CA LYS A 284 58.36 38.90 -35.91
C LYS A 284 58.23 40.26 -36.60
N VAL A 285 57.74 41.28 -35.88
CA VAL A 285 57.50 42.64 -36.42
C VAL A 285 58.69 43.59 -36.14
N LEU A 286 59.63 43.17 -35.27
CA LEU A 286 60.93 43.81 -34.99
C LEU A 286 62.04 43.27 -35.88
#